data_AF-A0A9R1IFU6-F1
#
_entry.id   AF-A0A9R1IFU6-F1
#
_cell.length_a   1.000
_cell.length_b   1.000
_cell.length_c   1.000
_cell.angle_alpha   90.00
_cell.angle_beta   90.00
_cell.angle_gamma   90.00
#
_symmetry.space_group_name_H-M   'P 1'
#
loop_
_entity.id
_entity.type
_entity.pdbx_description
1 polymer ?
#
loop_
_entity_poly.entity_id
_entity_poly.type
_entity_poly.pdbx_seq_one_letter_code
_entity_poly.pdbx_strand_id
1 'polypeptide(L)'
;MSASSIVADTTEGYHILTIRDYSRTKGVPTGERIGSVPFTVGGHRWRIYYFPNGIRPEVADYVFFSLELDEDAPAAVKAQVKFCFAGEEEEEAEQAGSLALASVEGMEVEVFKALLDFAYTGRLPQPSKEDAEVTCQRLLVAADRYGIVQLKLLCEEWMCKYIDVGTAATILALAEQNHCEGLKKACFDFLATQETEGGHGHLLEE
;
A
#
# COMPACT_ATOMS: atom_id res chain seq x y z
N MET A 1 38.23 -7.03 28.24
CA MET A 1 37.14 -6.04 28.25
C MET A 1 35.88 -6.78 28.64
N SER A 2 35.19 -6.34 29.70
CA SER A 2 33.95 -6.94 30.20
C SER A 2 32.80 -5.99 29.88
N ALA A 3 31.71 -6.51 29.33
CA ALA A 3 30.49 -5.77 29.06
C ALA A 3 29.30 -6.54 29.63
N SER A 4 28.37 -5.82 30.25
CA SER A 4 27.05 -6.35 30.64
C SER A 4 25.95 -5.48 30.06
N SER A 5 24.81 -6.09 29.76
CA SER A 5 23.58 -5.41 29.35
C SER A 5 22.49 -5.59 30.41
N ILE A 6 21.60 -4.60 30.48
CA ILE A 6 20.32 -4.72 31.20
C ILE A 6 19.31 -5.14 30.14
N VAL A 7 18.80 -6.36 30.27
CA VAL A 7 17.70 -6.86 29.44
C VAL A 7 16.41 -6.56 30.20
N ALA A 8 15.55 -5.73 29.64
CA ALA A 8 14.18 -5.60 30.13
C ALA A 8 13.46 -6.90 29.81
N ASP A 9 12.98 -7.59 30.84
CA ASP A 9 12.23 -8.84 30.69
C ASP A 9 10.91 -8.52 29.97
N THR A 10 10.89 -8.77 28.67
CA THR A 10 9.71 -8.49 27.83
C THR A 10 8.94 -9.79 27.72
N THR A 11 7.74 -9.84 28.31
CA THR A 11 6.85 -10.99 28.10
C THR A 11 6.20 -10.87 26.74
N GLU A 12 6.47 -11.85 25.88
CA GLU A 12 5.86 -11.97 24.56
C GLU A 12 4.70 -12.96 24.60
N GLY A 13 3.67 -12.71 23.80
CA GLY A 13 2.50 -13.59 23.69
C GLY A 13 1.67 -13.23 22.47
N TYR A 14 0.86 -14.17 22.01
CA TYR A 14 -0.05 -13.97 20.88
C TYR A 14 -1.48 -14.40 21.26
N HIS A 15 -2.46 -13.82 20.57
CA HIS A 15 -3.86 -14.19 20.68
C HIS A 15 -4.47 -14.26 19.29
N ILE A 16 -5.11 -15.39 18.99
CA ILE A 16 -5.79 -15.60 17.70
C ILE A 16 -7.26 -15.22 17.87
N LEU A 17 -7.68 -14.15 17.20
CA LEU A 17 -9.07 -13.74 17.13
C LEU A 17 -9.74 -14.33 15.88
N THR A 18 -10.66 -15.26 16.07
CA THR A 18 -11.48 -15.81 14.98
C THR A 18 -12.83 -15.10 14.88
N ILE A 19 -13.07 -14.41 13.76
CA ILE A 19 -14.39 -13.82 13.45
C ILE A 19 -15.15 -14.79 12.55
N ARG A 20 -16.08 -15.53 13.16
CA ARG A 20 -16.95 -16.45 12.42
C ARG A 20 -18.08 -15.67 11.74
N ASP A 21 -18.43 -16.10 10.52
CA ASP A 21 -19.47 -15.47 9.70
C ASP A 21 -19.30 -13.94 9.57
N TYR A 22 -18.12 -13.48 9.19
CA TYR A 22 -17.80 -12.06 9.02
C TYR A 22 -18.87 -11.26 8.24
N SER A 23 -19.52 -11.86 7.23
CA SER A 23 -20.61 -11.20 6.49
C SER A 23 -21.77 -10.75 7.38
N ARG A 24 -22.06 -11.46 8.48
CA ARG A 24 -23.11 -11.12 9.44
C ARG A 24 -22.72 -9.94 10.34
N THR A 25 -21.43 -9.74 10.59
CA THR A 25 -20.97 -8.61 11.42
C THR A 25 -21.14 -7.28 10.69
N LYS A 26 -21.26 -7.29 9.35
CA LYS A 26 -21.54 -6.08 8.55
C LYS A 26 -22.91 -5.45 8.80
N GLY A 27 -23.82 -6.12 9.50
CA GLY A 27 -25.07 -5.52 9.98
C GLY A 27 -24.91 -4.61 11.21
N VAL A 28 -23.74 -4.59 11.85
CA VAL A 28 -23.46 -3.72 13.00
C VAL A 28 -23.37 -2.26 12.54
N PRO A 29 -24.04 -1.30 13.20
CA PRO A 29 -23.94 0.11 12.82
C PRO A 29 -22.50 0.64 12.85
N THR A 30 -22.18 1.60 11.99
CA THR A 30 -20.89 2.31 12.06
C THR A 30 -20.73 2.98 13.43
N GLY A 31 -19.53 2.84 14.02
CA GLY A 31 -19.22 3.33 15.37
C GLY A 31 -19.47 2.29 16.48
N GLU A 32 -20.22 1.23 16.21
CA GLU A 32 -20.44 0.13 17.17
C GLU A 32 -19.32 -0.91 17.09
N ARG A 33 -19.00 -1.51 18.24
CA ARG A 33 -17.90 -2.48 18.39
C ARG A 33 -18.33 -3.82 18.95
N ILE A 34 -17.64 -4.87 18.51
CA ILE A 34 -17.73 -6.21 19.06
C ILE A 34 -16.44 -6.48 19.83
N GLY A 35 -16.55 -6.83 21.10
CA GLY A 35 -15.41 -7.22 21.93
C GLY A 35 -15.10 -8.70 21.82
N SER A 36 -13.81 -9.04 21.81
CA SER A 36 -13.35 -10.41 22.03
C SER A 36 -13.67 -10.88 23.44
N VAL A 37 -13.45 -12.17 23.68
CA VAL A 37 -13.27 -12.65 25.04
C VAL A 37 -11.98 -12.04 25.63
N PRO A 38 -11.92 -11.75 26.94
CA PRO A 38 -10.69 -11.31 27.57
C PRO A 38 -9.62 -12.40 27.52
N PHE A 39 -8.35 -11.99 27.43
CA PHE A 39 -7.20 -12.88 27.49
C PHE A 39 -6.07 -12.25 28.31
N THR A 40 -5.10 -13.06 28.75
CA THR A 40 -4.03 -12.61 29.64
C THR A 40 -2.67 -12.77 28.98
N VAL A 41 -1.90 -11.68 28.92
CA VAL A 41 -0.50 -11.65 28.44
C VAL A 41 0.28 -10.68 29.31
N GLY A 42 1.49 -11.05 29.72
CA GLY A 42 2.33 -10.21 30.58
C GLY A 42 1.72 -9.93 31.96
N GLY A 43 0.86 -10.83 32.46
CA GLY A 43 0.17 -10.66 33.75
C GLY A 43 -1.02 -9.69 33.74
N HIS A 44 -1.35 -9.11 32.59
CA HIS A 44 -2.45 -8.16 32.44
C HIS A 44 -3.59 -8.77 31.63
N ARG A 45 -4.83 -8.43 31.99
CA ARG A 45 -6.03 -8.80 31.23
C ARG A 45 -6.29 -7.80 30.12
N TRP A 46 -6.36 -8.29 28.89
CA TRP A 46 -6.58 -7.51 27.68
C TRP A 46 -7.86 -7.93 26.97
N ARG A 47 -8.39 -7.04 26.14
CA ARG A 47 -9.50 -7.33 25.23
C ARG A 47 -9.25 -6.65 23.89
N ILE A 48 -9.57 -7.35 22.80
CA ILE A 48 -9.58 -6.75 21.46
C ILE A 48 -10.99 -6.29 21.13
N TYR A 49 -11.13 -5.07 20.66
CA TYR A 49 -12.38 -4.59 20.07
C TYR A 49 -12.25 -4.47 18.56
N TYR A 50 -13.29 -4.93 17.88
CA TYR A 50 -13.39 -4.95 16.43
C TYR A 50 -14.62 -4.13 16.00
N PHE A 51 -14.40 -3.17 15.10
CA PHE A 51 -15.44 -2.35 14.49
C PHE A 51 -15.61 -2.80 13.04
N PRO A 52 -16.71 -3.50 12.71
CA PRO A 52 -16.92 -4.05 11.37
C PRO A 52 -17.01 -3.00 10.27
N ASN A 53 -17.53 -1.81 10.61
CA ASN A 53 -17.90 -0.76 9.68
C ASN A 53 -17.35 0.60 10.12
N GLY A 54 -16.08 0.61 10.52
CA GLY A 54 -15.37 1.81 10.98
C GLY A 54 -15.83 2.35 12.34
N ILE A 55 -14.99 3.21 12.92
CA ILE A 55 -15.30 3.92 14.17
C ILE A 55 -16.19 5.16 13.92
N ARG A 56 -16.25 5.64 12.67
CA ARG A 56 -16.99 6.83 12.24
C ARG A 56 -17.50 6.67 10.80
N PRO A 57 -18.55 7.42 10.39
CA PRO A 57 -19.14 7.32 9.06
C PRO A 57 -18.14 7.54 7.91
N GLU A 58 -17.13 8.39 8.09
CA GLU A 58 -16.15 8.73 7.05
C GLU A 58 -15.20 7.58 6.70
N VAL A 59 -15.14 6.56 7.57
CA VAL A 59 -14.30 5.37 7.41
C VAL A 59 -15.13 4.09 7.49
N ALA A 60 -16.41 4.16 7.11
CA ALA A 60 -17.37 3.06 7.27
C ALA A 60 -17.04 1.81 6.43
N ASP A 61 -16.26 1.98 5.38
CA ASP A 61 -15.72 0.94 4.50
C ASP A 61 -14.49 0.22 5.08
N TYR A 62 -13.92 0.72 6.18
CA TYR A 62 -12.76 0.11 6.85
C TYR A 62 -13.17 -0.73 8.06
N VAL A 63 -12.38 -1.75 8.33
CA VAL A 63 -12.40 -2.46 9.62
C VAL A 63 -11.39 -1.81 10.56
N PHE A 64 -11.75 -1.66 11.83
CA PHE A 64 -10.84 -1.15 12.86
C PHE A 64 -10.69 -2.15 14.01
N PHE A 65 -9.46 -2.30 14.52
CA PHE A 65 -9.15 -3.09 15.70
C PHE A 65 -8.46 -2.22 16.76
N SER A 66 -8.85 -2.36 18.02
CA SER A 66 -8.11 -1.82 19.16
C SER A 66 -7.78 -2.92 20.17
N LEU A 67 -6.61 -2.83 20.79
CA LEU A 67 -6.27 -3.60 21.98
C LEU A 67 -6.42 -2.68 23.18
N GLU A 68 -7.22 -3.08 24.16
CA GLU A 68 -7.49 -2.31 25.37
C GLU A 68 -7.17 -3.17 26.61
N LEU A 69 -6.64 -2.52 27.66
CA LEU A 69 -6.56 -3.12 28.99
C LEU A 69 -7.98 -3.32 29.50
N ASP A 70 -8.32 -4.56 29.85
CA ASP A 70 -9.61 -4.92 30.44
C ASP A 70 -9.46 -5.05 31.96
N GLU A 71 -8.71 -4.15 32.58
CA GLU A 71 -8.52 -4.08 34.03
C GLU A 71 -8.18 -2.67 34.49
N ASP A 72 -8.50 -2.37 35.74
CA ASP A 72 -8.10 -1.13 36.39
C ASP A 72 -6.67 -1.29 36.92
N ALA A 73 -5.70 -0.90 36.09
CA ALA A 73 -4.29 -1.01 36.42
C ALA A 73 -3.83 0.23 37.22
N PRO A 74 -3.07 0.06 38.32
CA PRO A 74 -2.63 1.18 39.16
C PRO A 74 -1.59 2.08 38.48
N ALA A 75 -0.99 1.63 37.38
CA ALA A 75 -0.04 2.38 36.58
C ALA A 75 -0.22 2.07 35.08
N ALA A 76 0.21 3.00 34.23
CA ALA A 76 0.14 2.82 32.78
C ALA A 76 1.01 1.64 32.33
N VAL A 77 0.40 0.65 31.69
CA VAL A 77 1.09 -0.49 31.07
C VAL A 77 1.55 -0.09 29.67
N LYS A 78 2.83 -0.31 29.36
CA LYS A 78 3.36 -0.11 28.01
C LYS A 78 3.33 -1.45 27.27
N ALA A 79 2.69 -1.49 26.11
CA ALA A 79 2.67 -2.65 25.23
C ALA A 79 3.01 -2.25 23.80
N GLN A 80 3.75 -3.10 23.10
CA GLN A 80 3.92 -3.03 21.64
C GLN A 80 3.03 -4.11 21.03
N VAL A 81 2.24 -3.76 20.02
CA VAL A 81 1.22 -4.64 19.46
C VAL A 81 1.36 -4.68 17.95
N LYS A 82 1.28 -5.88 17.38
CA LYS A 82 1.24 -6.12 15.93
C LYS A 82 0.00 -6.95 15.61
N PHE A 83 -0.82 -6.48 14.67
CA PHE A 83 -1.95 -7.24 14.13
C PHE A 83 -1.55 -7.90 12.81
N CYS A 84 -1.86 -9.18 12.67
CA CYS A 84 -1.62 -9.95 11.44
C CYS A 84 -2.89 -10.74 11.10
N PHE A 85 -3.18 -10.89 9.80
CA PHE A 85 -4.18 -11.84 9.34
C PHE A 85 -3.54 -13.22 9.27
N ALA A 86 -4.14 -14.21 9.92
CA ALA A 86 -3.75 -15.60 9.73
C ALA A 86 -4.29 -16.07 8.37
N GLY A 87 -3.41 -16.53 7.49
CA GLY A 87 -3.80 -17.23 6.26
C GLY A 87 -4.33 -18.64 6.55
N GLU A 88 -4.85 -19.31 5.52
CA GLU A 88 -5.36 -20.69 5.63
C GLU A 88 -4.24 -21.74 5.83
N GLU A 89 -2.98 -21.36 5.70
CA GLU A 89 -1.83 -22.20 6.04
C GLU A 89 -1.41 -21.95 7.49
N GLU A 90 -1.91 -22.81 8.38
CA GLU A 90 -1.75 -22.81 9.84
C GLU A 90 -0.29 -23.02 10.33
N GLU A 91 0.71 -22.99 9.43
CA GLU A 91 2.09 -23.43 9.70
C GLU A 91 3.08 -22.27 10.00
N GLU A 92 2.68 -20.99 9.90
CA GLU A 92 3.58 -19.85 10.17
C GLU A 92 3.51 -19.27 11.60
N ALA A 93 2.64 -19.78 12.47
CA ALA A 93 2.50 -19.24 13.84
C ALA A 93 3.70 -19.57 14.75
N GLU A 94 4.47 -20.62 14.44
CA GLU A 94 5.63 -21.05 15.24
C GLU A 94 6.94 -20.36 14.82
N GLN A 95 6.93 -19.59 13.74
CA GLN A 95 8.08 -18.81 13.22
C GLN A 95 7.92 -17.29 13.41
N ALA A 96 6.99 -16.87 14.27
CA ALA A 96 6.75 -15.46 14.64
C ALA A 96 7.93 -14.78 15.39
N GLY A 97 9.11 -15.40 15.46
CA GLY A 97 10.37 -14.78 15.87
C GLY A 97 11.04 -13.90 14.79
N SER A 98 10.48 -13.83 13.57
CA SER A 98 10.94 -12.87 12.56
C SER A 98 9.79 -12.41 11.67
N LEU A 99 8.86 -11.68 12.28
CA LEU A 99 7.74 -11.06 11.59
C LEU A 99 8.24 -9.89 10.73
N ALA A 100 8.62 -10.20 9.47
CA ALA A 100 9.14 -9.27 8.47
C ALA A 100 8.44 -7.90 8.55
N LEU A 101 9.18 -6.91 9.04
CA LEU A 101 8.78 -5.52 8.96
C LEU A 101 9.02 -5.14 7.49
N ALA A 102 7.97 -5.13 6.67
CA ALA A 102 8.07 -4.63 5.31
C ALA A 102 8.20 -3.10 5.38
N SER A 103 9.42 -2.61 5.61
CA SER A 103 9.74 -1.19 5.49
C SER A 103 9.64 -0.81 4.02
N VAL A 104 8.62 -0.03 3.68
CA VAL A 104 8.49 0.56 2.36
C VAL A 104 9.35 1.83 2.33
N GLU A 105 10.63 1.66 2.00
CA GLU A 105 11.57 2.77 1.86
C GLU A 105 11.58 3.33 0.43
N GLY A 106 11.69 4.65 0.33
CA GLY A 106 11.78 5.37 -0.95
C GLY A 106 10.44 5.55 -1.68
N MET A 107 9.31 5.45 -0.97
CA MET A 107 7.99 5.78 -1.50
C MET A 107 7.39 6.96 -0.76
N GLU A 108 6.79 7.88 -1.51
CA GLU A 108 6.04 9.00 -0.93
C GLU A 108 4.72 8.52 -0.33
N VAL A 109 4.26 9.20 0.71
CA VAL A 109 3.03 8.82 1.43
C VAL A 109 1.81 8.93 0.51
N GLU A 110 1.77 9.93 -0.35
CA GLU A 110 0.69 10.19 -1.29
C GLU A 110 0.59 9.08 -2.34
N VAL A 111 1.73 8.65 -2.89
CA VAL A 111 1.81 7.55 -3.88
C VAL A 111 1.44 6.23 -3.22
N PHE A 112 1.89 5.99 -1.99
CA PHE A 112 1.56 4.79 -1.24
C PHE A 112 0.06 4.72 -0.92
N LYS A 113 -0.54 5.82 -0.48
CA LYS A 113 -1.99 5.93 -0.28
C LYS A 113 -2.75 5.65 -1.56
N ALA A 114 -2.35 6.25 -2.68
CA ALA A 114 -2.96 6.01 -3.98
C ALA A 114 -2.87 4.54 -4.42
N LEU A 115 -1.72 3.90 -4.19
CA LEU A 115 -1.52 2.48 -4.49
C LEU A 115 -2.43 1.59 -3.63
N LEU A 116 -2.55 1.89 -2.34
CA LEU A 116 -3.47 1.19 -1.43
C LEU A 116 -4.93 1.42 -1.82
N ASP A 117 -5.32 2.66 -2.08
CA ASP A 117 -6.69 3.00 -2.52
C ASP A 117 -7.04 2.25 -3.80
N PHE A 118 -6.13 2.15 -4.77
CA PHE A 118 -6.33 1.35 -5.96
C PHE A 118 -6.44 -0.14 -5.64
N ALA A 119 -5.54 -0.68 -4.82
CA ALA A 119 -5.57 -2.10 -4.45
C ALA A 119 -6.88 -2.51 -3.75
N TYR A 120 -7.45 -1.61 -2.94
CA TYR A 120 -8.68 -1.89 -2.19
C TYR A 120 -9.96 -1.55 -2.96
N THR A 121 -9.95 -0.53 -3.83
CA THR A 121 -11.17 -0.02 -4.48
C THR A 121 -11.21 -0.24 -5.99
N GLY A 122 -10.08 -0.60 -6.61
CA GLY A 122 -9.92 -0.72 -8.06
C GLY A 122 -9.97 0.62 -8.80
N ARG A 123 -9.97 1.76 -8.10
CA ARG A 123 -10.07 3.09 -8.71
C ARG A 123 -8.73 3.79 -8.75
N LEU A 124 -8.40 4.39 -9.89
CA LEU A 124 -7.24 5.26 -10.03
C LEU A 124 -7.43 6.54 -9.18
N PRO A 125 -6.36 7.04 -8.52
CA PRO A 125 -6.38 8.35 -7.90
C PRO A 125 -6.64 9.46 -8.92
N GLN A 126 -7.33 10.53 -8.49
CA GLN A 126 -7.52 11.75 -9.28
C GLN A 126 -6.57 12.85 -8.77
N PRO A 127 -5.37 13.01 -9.36
CA PRO A 127 -4.47 14.09 -8.97
C PRO A 127 -4.97 15.44 -9.48
N SER A 128 -4.43 16.51 -8.89
CA SER A 128 -4.48 17.86 -9.45
C SER A 128 -3.93 17.85 -10.88
N LYS A 129 -4.48 18.68 -11.77
CA LYS A 129 -4.02 18.73 -13.18
C LYS A 129 -2.54 19.07 -13.32
N GLU A 130 -1.99 19.85 -12.38
CA GLU A 130 -0.61 20.32 -12.36
C GLU A 130 0.38 19.21 -11.97
N ASP A 131 -0.02 18.28 -11.10
CA ASP A 131 0.85 17.18 -10.63
C ASP A 131 0.49 15.83 -11.25
N ALA A 132 -0.44 15.81 -12.22
CA ALA A 132 -0.98 14.58 -12.79
C ALA A 132 0.09 13.72 -13.46
N GLU A 133 0.99 14.36 -14.23
CA GLU A 133 2.11 13.67 -14.88
C GLU A 133 3.07 13.08 -13.83
N VAL A 134 3.54 13.90 -12.89
CA VAL A 134 4.50 13.48 -11.85
C VAL A 134 3.92 12.38 -10.97
N THR A 135 2.65 12.51 -10.58
CA THR A 135 1.94 11.49 -9.77
C THR A 135 1.83 10.19 -10.55
N CYS A 136 1.46 10.25 -11.83
CA CYS A 136 1.36 9.06 -12.68
C CYS A 136 2.73 8.37 -12.87
N GLN A 137 3.81 9.14 -13.08
CA GLN A 137 5.16 8.58 -13.18
C GLN A 137 5.55 7.82 -11.90
N ARG A 138 5.33 8.42 -10.72
CA ARG A 138 5.67 7.79 -9.44
C ARG A 138 4.80 6.56 -9.15
N LEU A 139 3.53 6.62 -9.53
CA LEU A 139 2.59 5.51 -9.38
C LEU A 139 2.93 4.35 -10.32
N LEU A 140 3.40 4.64 -11.54
CA LEU A 140 3.90 3.63 -12.49
C LEU A 140 5.12 2.90 -11.91
N VAL A 141 6.08 3.65 -11.38
CA VAL A 141 7.27 3.06 -10.71
C VAL A 141 6.85 2.20 -9.52
N ALA A 142 5.89 2.66 -8.73
CA ALA A 142 5.33 1.91 -7.62
C ALA A 142 4.65 0.61 -8.08
N ALA A 143 3.82 0.70 -9.13
CA ALA A 143 3.08 -0.43 -9.67
C ALA A 143 4.02 -1.52 -10.21
N ASP A 144 5.10 -1.14 -10.90
CA ASP A 144 6.12 -2.09 -11.35
C ASP A 144 6.85 -2.73 -10.18
N ARG A 145 7.34 -1.91 -9.23
CA ARG A 145 8.07 -2.38 -8.04
C ARG A 145 7.28 -3.39 -7.20
N TYR A 146 5.96 -3.22 -7.10
CA TYR A 146 5.08 -4.09 -6.32
C TYR A 146 4.30 -5.12 -7.16
N GLY A 147 4.54 -5.18 -8.48
CA GLY A 147 3.92 -6.18 -9.36
C GLY A 147 2.40 -6.00 -9.53
N ILE A 148 1.87 -4.78 -9.40
CA ILE A 148 0.44 -4.49 -9.57
C ILE A 148 0.14 -4.25 -11.04
N VAL A 149 0.00 -5.34 -11.80
CA VAL A 149 -0.15 -5.34 -13.27
C VAL A 149 -1.29 -4.42 -13.75
N GLN A 150 -2.44 -4.44 -13.09
CA GLN A 150 -3.60 -3.64 -13.50
C GLN A 150 -3.33 -2.13 -13.36
N LEU A 151 -2.68 -1.72 -12.26
CA LEU A 151 -2.32 -0.33 -12.03
C LEU A 151 -1.27 0.13 -13.04
N LYS A 152 -0.30 -0.73 -13.33
CA LYS A 152 0.75 -0.47 -14.31
C LYS A 152 0.18 -0.17 -15.70
N LEU A 153 -0.72 -1.03 -16.20
CA LEU A 153 -1.38 -0.84 -17.50
C LEU A 153 -2.17 0.47 -17.59
N LEU A 154 -2.90 0.81 -16.51
CA LEU A 154 -3.65 2.07 -16.45
C LEU A 154 -2.74 3.30 -16.41
N CYS A 155 -1.61 3.22 -15.69
CA CYS A 155 -0.59 4.25 -15.71
C CYS A 155 0.07 4.39 -17.08
N GLU A 156 0.32 3.29 -17.80
CA GLU A 156 0.84 3.34 -19.18
C GLU A 156 -0.13 4.10 -20.11
N GLU A 157 -1.42 3.77 -20.08
CA GLU A 157 -2.43 4.47 -20.89
C GLU A 157 -2.52 5.96 -20.54
N TRP A 158 -2.40 6.28 -19.26
CA TRP A 158 -2.42 7.67 -18.80
C TRP A 158 -1.17 8.44 -19.22
N MET A 159 0.01 7.83 -19.14
CA MET A 159 1.28 8.42 -19.59
C MET A 159 1.32 8.67 -21.10
N CYS A 160 0.68 7.82 -21.91
CA CYS A 160 0.59 8.02 -23.36
C CYS A 160 -0.01 9.38 -23.75
N LYS A 161 -0.85 9.98 -22.91
CA LYS A 161 -1.48 11.30 -23.17
C LYS A 161 -0.51 12.48 -23.01
N TYR A 162 0.64 12.25 -22.40
CA TYR A 162 1.67 13.27 -22.13
C TYR A 162 2.88 13.15 -23.06
N ILE A 163 2.88 12.22 -24.02
CA ILE A 163 3.97 12.08 -24.99
C ILE A 163 3.96 13.27 -25.95
N ASP A 164 5.00 14.08 -25.89
CA ASP A 164 5.28 15.18 -26.80
C ASP A 164 6.78 15.22 -27.16
N VAL A 165 7.20 16.20 -27.97
CA VAL A 165 8.60 16.32 -28.43
C VAL A 165 9.57 16.53 -27.27
N GLY A 166 9.15 17.18 -26.19
CA GLY A 166 9.96 17.44 -25.01
C GLY A 166 9.97 16.30 -23.99
N THR A 167 8.91 15.51 -23.91
CA THR A 167 8.72 14.44 -22.91
C THR A 167 8.96 13.04 -23.45
N ALA A 168 8.97 12.83 -24.78
CA ALA A 168 9.11 11.49 -25.37
C ALA A 168 10.37 10.76 -24.89
N ALA A 169 11.49 11.45 -24.77
CA ALA A 169 12.75 10.87 -24.30
C ALA A 169 12.70 10.49 -22.81
N THR A 170 12.09 11.31 -21.96
CA THR A 170 11.98 11.04 -20.52
C THR A 170 10.97 9.92 -20.24
N ILE A 171 9.83 9.93 -20.93
CA ILE A 171 8.81 8.87 -20.83
C ILE A 171 9.33 7.55 -21.38
N LEU A 172 10.10 7.55 -22.48
CA LEU A 172 10.74 6.34 -22.99
C LEU A 172 11.73 5.75 -21.99
N ALA A 173 12.60 6.58 -21.40
CA ALA A 173 13.54 6.13 -20.37
C ALA A 173 12.80 5.56 -19.15
N LEU A 174 11.68 6.16 -18.75
CA LEU A 174 10.83 5.66 -17.67
C LEU A 174 10.19 4.30 -18.04
N ALA A 175 9.70 4.16 -19.27
CA ALA A 175 9.09 2.92 -19.74
C ALA A 175 10.09 1.75 -19.75
N GLU A 176 11.34 2.01 -20.17
CA GLU A 176 12.39 1.00 -20.16
C GLU A 176 12.79 0.58 -18.74
N GLN A 177 12.93 1.54 -17.81
CA GLN A 177 13.28 1.25 -16.42
C GLN A 177 12.23 0.42 -15.68
N ASN A 178 10.96 0.53 -16.09
CA ASN A 178 9.84 -0.10 -15.41
C ASN A 178 9.17 -1.17 -16.27
N HIS A 179 9.86 -1.72 -17.28
CA HIS A 179 9.38 -2.84 -18.10
C HIS A 179 7.97 -2.62 -18.71
N CYS A 180 7.68 -1.39 -19.16
CA CYS A 180 6.39 -1.00 -19.74
C CYS A 180 6.44 -1.08 -21.27
N GLU A 181 6.16 -2.26 -21.83
CA GLU A 181 6.26 -2.50 -23.28
C GLU A 181 5.21 -1.70 -24.08
N GLY A 182 4.01 -1.49 -23.52
CA GLY A 182 2.96 -0.71 -24.18
C GLY A 182 3.35 0.76 -24.34
N LEU A 183 3.81 1.37 -23.23
CA LEU A 183 4.30 2.74 -23.22
C LEU A 183 5.56 2.92 -24.09
N LYS A 184 6.49 1.96 -24.05
CA LYS A 184 7.70 1.96 -24.89
C LYS A 184 7.35 1.98 -26.38
N LYS A 185 6.40 1.14 -26.79
CA LYS A 185 5.92 1.11 -28.17
C LYS A 185 5.30 2.46 -28.58
N ALA A 186 4.45 3.03 -27.73
CA ALA A 186 3.83 4.33 -27.99
C ALA A 186 4.88 5.45 -28.19
N CYS A 187 5.96 5.45 -27.40
CA CYS A 187 7.06 6.39 -27.58
C CYS A 187 7.80 6.20 -28.91
N PHE A 188 8.08 4.95 -29.33
CA PHE A 188 8.71 4.69 -30.63
C PHE A 188 7.82 5.09 -31.80
N ASP A 189 6.52 4.75 -31.72
CA ASP A 189 5.55 5.12 -32.75
C ASP A 189 5.49 6.66 -32.88
N PHE A 190 5.53 7.39 -31.77
CA PHE A 190 5.59 8.86 -31.79
C PHE A 190 6.89 9.38 -32.42
N LEU A 191 8.06 8.90 -31.99
CA LEU A 191 9.36 9.34 -32.53
C LEU A 191 9.48 9.07 -34.04
N ALA A 192 8.98 7.91 -34.50
CA ALA A 192 8.98 7.56 -35.92
C ALA A 192 8.14 8.54 -36.77
N THR A 193 7.03 9.06 -36.23
CA THR A 193 6.22 10.07 -36.94
C THR A 193 6.94 11.43 -37.04
N GLN A 194 7.74 11.80 -36.05
CA GLN A 194 8.49 13.06 -36.05
C GLN A 194 9.67 13.04 -37.04
N GLU A 195 10.33 11.89 -37.22
CA GLU A 195 11.42 11.73 -38.20
C GLU A 195 10.93 11.86 -39.65
N THR A 196 9.71 11.44 -39.93
CA THR A 196 9.13 11.55 -41.29
C THR A 196 8.77 12.98 -41.70
N GLU A 197 8.55 13.90 -40.74
CA GLU A 197 8.25 15.30 -41.03
C GLU A 197 9.52 16.18 -41.15
N GLY A 198 10.66 15.73 -40.60
CA GLY A 198 11.95 16.44 -40.66
C GLY A 198 12.77 16.22 -41.94
N GLY A 199 12.33 15.35 -42.85
CA GLY A 199 13.12 14.89 -44.01
C GLY A 199 12.82 15.56 -45.36
N HIS A 200 11.88 16.50 -45.48
CA HIS A 200 11.47 17.11 -46.76
C HIS A 200 11.69 18.62 -46.82
N GLY A 201 12.90 19.08 -46.51
CA GLY A 201 13.26 20.50 -46.60
C GLY A 201 14.69 20.72 -47.06
N HIS A 202 14.84 20.85 -48.38
CA HIS A 202 15.94 21.52 -49.08
C HIS A 202 17.12 20.66 -49.57
N LEU A 203 16.92 20.02 -50.72
CA LEU A 203 17.97 19.91 -51.74
C LEU A 203 17.39 20.28 -53.11
N LEU A 204 18.16 21.08 -53.86
CA LEU A 204 18.00 21.55 -55.25
C LEU A 204 17.05 22.75 -55.43
N GLU A 205 17.42 23.85 -56.08
CA GLU A 205 18.38 24.02 -57.19
C GLU A 205 18.92 25.47 -57.25
N GLU A 206 20.05 25.62 -57.95
CA GLU A 206 20.78 26.86 -58.27
C GLU A 206 19.99 27.86 -59.14
#